data_AF-A0A395JR93-F1
#
_entry.id   AF-A0A395JR93-F1
#
_cell.length_a   1.000
_cell.length_b   1.000
_cell.length_c   1.000
_cell.angle_alpha   90.00
_cell.angle_beta   90.00
_cell.angle_gamma   90.00
#
_symmetry.space_group_name_H-M   'P 1'
#
loop_
_entity.id
_entity.type
_entity.pdbx_description
1 polymer ?
#
loop_
_entity_poly.entity_id
_entity_poly.type
_entity_poly.pdbx_seq_one_letter_code
_entity_poly.pdbx_strand_id
1 'polypeptide(L)'
;MTAKKGDSALIIAAIFIVALVFLVSMIAVATPIVLLIVLSYYTYKSDSVKRTLAGDMSDFWLNESEKSEYKQTLTEYQHADHLIQEANSLGKSEGVSRNKDGTFSARSKLGKKLRSTIERYQPNRTASLDYLILISELPISRWSEFNDNLKKRFASIFAILAWVSTLIYYSVKLGVESVRDVLSAYIAMASNPFRGSENQLPTAAGDWDMIIISSLVAIISYFLFKFIFRNPASTFTPKPETVSMENIDSY
;
A
#
# COMPACT_ATOMS: atom_id res chain seq x y z
N MET A 1 -28.26 -15.10 -48.23
CA MET A 1 -28.35 -13.96 -47.30
C MET A 1 -27.16 -14.01 -46.35
N THR A 2 -26.03 -13.46 -46.77
CA THR A 2 -24.82 -13.32 -45.95
C THR A 2 -24.87 -11.95 -45.29
N ALA A 3 -25.23 -11.89 -44.01
CA ALA A 3 -25.07 -10.67 -43.23
C ALA A 3 -23.60 -10.25 -43.30
N LYS A 4 -23.35 -9.02 -43.79
CA LYS A 4 -22.02 -8.47 -44.00
C LYS A 4 -21.27 -8.49 -42.67
N LYS A 5 -20.13 -9.18 -42.62
CA LYS A 5 -19.20 -9.24 -41.48
C LYS A 5 -18.83 -7.84 -40.93
N GLY A 6 -18.98 -6.79 -41.74
CA GLY A 6 -18.78 -5.38 -41.35
C GLY A 6 -19.88 -4.78 -40.48
N ASP A 7 -21.14 -5.21 -40.61
CA ASP A 7 -22.25 -4.65 -39.82
C ASP A 7 -22.19 -5.15 -38.38
N SER A 8 -21.82 -6.42 -38.18
CA SER A 8 -21.58 -6.98 -36.85
C SER A 8 -20.39 -6.32 -36.14
N ALA A 9 -19.32 -6.00 -36.86
CA ALA A 9 -18.15 -5.31 -36.29
C ALA A 9 -18.48 -3.87 -35.86
N LEU A 10 -19.27 -3.14 -36.64
CA LEU A 10 -19.75 -1.80 -36.30
C LEU A 10 -20.69 -1.81 -35.10
N ILE A 11 -21.60 -2.79 -35.02
CA ILE A 11 -22.49 -2.96 -33.86
C ILE A 11 -21.68 -3.27 -32.60
N ILE A 12 -20.71 -4.17 -32.67
CA ILE A 12 -19.83 -4.50 -31.53
C ILE A 12 -19.02 -3.27 -31.09
N ALA A 13 -18.45 -2.52 -32.03
CA ALA A 13 -17.72 -1.30 -31.72
C ALA A 13 -18.62 -0.24 -31.07
N ALA A 14 -19.85 -0.06 -31.56
CA ALA A 14 -20.82 0.86 -30.97
C ALA A 14 -21.20 0.45 -29.55
N ILE A 15 -21.48 -0.84 -29.32
CA ILE A 15 -21.76 -1.37 -27.98
C ILE A 15 -20.58 -1.11 -27.03
N PHE A 16 -19.35 -1.33 -27.49
CA PHE A 16 -18.15 -1.10 -26.69
C PHE A 16 -17.97 0.38 -26.32
N ILE A 17 -18.19 1.30 -27.27
CA ILE A 17 -18.12 2.74 -27.01
C ILE A 17 -19.18 3.16 -26.00
N VAL A 18 -20.43 2.69 -26.15
CA VAL A 18 -21.51 2.98 -25.20
C VAL A 18 -21.17 2.45 -23.80
N ALA A 19 -20.64 1.24 -23.70
CA ALA A 19 -20.21 0.66 -22.43
C ALA A 19 -19.08 1.47 -21.78
N LEU A 20 -18.12 1.97 -22.56
CA LEU A 20 -17.02 2.80 -22.07
C LEU A 20 -17.52 4.16 -21.55
N VAL A 21 -18.40 4.83 -22.30
CA VAL A 21 -18.99 6.11 -21.88
C VAL A 21 -19.80 5.93 -20.59
N PHE A 22 -20.56 4.84 -20.49
CA PHE A 22 -21.29 4.49 -19.27
C PHE A 22 -20.34 4.27 -18.08
N LEU A 23 -19.24 3.54 -18.28
CA LEU A 23 -18.25 3.30 -17.23
C LEU A 23 -17.60 4.61 -16.73
N VAL A 24 -17.17 5.48 -17.65
CA VAL A 24 -16.59 6.80 -17.30
C VAL A 24 -17.59 7.63 -16.51
N SER A 25 -18.85 7.61 -16.91
CA SER A 25 -19.91 8.35 -16.23
C SER A 25 -20.15 7.84 -14.80
N MET A 26 -20.16 6.52 -14.62
CA MET A 26 -20.28 5.89 -13.29
C MET A 26 -19.10 6.26 -12.38
N ILE A 27 -17.86 6.25 -12.92
CA ILE A 27 -16.67 6.68 -12.18
C ILE A 27 -16.80 8.15 -11.78
N ALA A 28 -17.21 9.02 -12.70
CA ALA A 28 -17.32 10.45 -12.45
C ALA A 28 -18.33 10.77 -11.33
N VAL A 29 -19.48 10.10 -11.32
CA VAL A 29 -20.50 10.23 -10.25
C VAL A 29 -20.02 9.65 -8.93
N ALA A 30 -19.33 8.51 -8.95
CA ALA A 30 -18.86 7.83 -7.73
C ALA A 30 -17.65 8.53 -7.07
N THR A 31 -16.85 9.25 -7.85
CA THR A 31 -15.60 9.89 -7.40
C THR A 31 -15.72 10.68 -6.08
N PRO A 32 -16.66 11.64 -5.92
CA PRO A 32 -16.77 12.39 -4.67
C PRO A 32 -17.07 11.51 -3.46
N ILE A 33 -17.94 10.50 -3.62
CA ILE A 33 -18.29 9.56 -2.54
C ILE A 33 -17.07 8.72 -2.16
N VAL A 34 -16.35 8.19 -3.15
CA VAL A 34 -15.13 7.40 -2.93
C VAL A 34 -14.07 8.23 -2.22
N LEU A 35 -13.84 9.49 -2.64
CA LEU A 35 -12.88 10.37 -1.98
C LEU A 35 -13.25 10.66 -0.51
N LEU A 36 -14.54 10.84 -0.20
CA LEU A 36 -15.01 11.02 1.17
C LEU A 36 -14.82 9.76 2.03
N ILE A 37 -15.09 8.58 1.47
CA ILE A 37 -14.85 7.29 2.15
C ILE A 37 -13.36 7.11 2.42
N VAL A 38 -12.51 7.33 1.42
CA VAL A 38 -11.04 7.25 1.54
C VAL A 38 -10.55 8.23 2.60
N LEU A 39 -11.00 9.50 2.55
CA LEU A 39 -10.65 10.51 3.54
C LEU A 39 -11.04 10.08 4.95
N SER A 40 -12.27 9.60 5.14
CA SER A 40 -12.78 9.18 6.44
C SER A 40 -11.99 8.01 7.01
N TYR A 41 -11.75 6.98 6.19
CA TYR A 41 -10.98 5.79 6.56
C TYR A 41 -9.55 6.12 6.97
N TYR A 42 -8.83 6.90 6.16
CA TYR A 42 -7.43 7.25 6.46
C TYR A 42 -7.30 8.33 7.53
N THR A 43 -8.32 9.16 7.75
CA THR A 43 -8.39 10.05 8.91
C THR A 43 -8.51 9.23 10.19
N TYR A 44 -9.43 8.27 10.25
CA TYR A 44 -9.56 7.37 11.40
C TYR A 44 -8.27 6.61 11.70
N LYS A 45 -7.68 5.94 10.69
CA LYS A 45 -6.42 5.20 10.85
C LYS A 45 -5.27 6.09 11.32
N SER A 46 -5.08 7.26 10.70
CA SER A 46 -3.98 8.15 11.06
C SER A 46 -4.20 8.82 12.42
N ASP A 47 -5.41 9.24 12.76
CA ASP A 47 -5.68 9.87 14.05
C ASP A 47 -5.57 8.88 15.21
N SER A 48 -5.93 7.60 14.99
CA SER A 48 -5.74 6.55 15.98
C SER A 48 -4.27 6.40 16.39
N VAL A 49 -3.36 6.36 15.41
CA VAL A 49 -1.91 6.29 15.67
C VAL A 49 -1.40 7.62 16.22
N LYS A 50 -1.80 8.75 15.62
CA LYS A 50 -1.32 10.08 16.00
C LYS A 50 -1.58 10.41 17.47
N ARG A 51 -2.69 9.93 18.05
CA ARG A 51 -3.02 10.16 19.47
C ARG A 51 -2.09 9.45 20.45
N THR A 52 -1.38 8.42 20.00
CA THR A 52 -0.44 7.65 20.84
C THR A 52 1.01 8.08 20.64
N LEU A 53 1.29 9.01 19.72
CA LEU A 53 2.64 9.48 19.45
C LEU A 53 3.09 10.47 20.55
N ALA A 54 4.26 10.21 21.12
CA ALA A 54 5.04 11.14 21.92
C ALA A 54 5.80 12.14 21.04
N GLY A 55 6.08 11.78 19.78
CA GLY A 55 6.80 12.61 18.82
C GLY A 55 8.31 12.39 18.80
N ASP A 56 8.76 11.22 19.25
CA ASP A 56 10.17 10.82 19.32
C ASP A 56 10.42 9.45 18.68
N MET A 57 11.67 8.98 18.74
CA MET A 57 12.09 7.71 18.11
C MET A 57 11.42 6.47 18.71
N SER A 58 10.87 6.55 19.92
CA SER A 58 10.23 5.42 20.61
C SER A 58 8.84 5.07 20.05
N ASP A 59 8.18 6.02 19.36
CA ASP A 59 6.80 5.92 18.89
C ASP A 59 6.48 4.66 18.08
N PHE A 60 7.44 4.22 17.26
CA PHE A 60 7.31 3.01 16.45
C PHE A 60 8.36 1.97 16.79
N TRP A 61 9.17 2.20 17.84
CA TRP A 61 10.23 1.29 18.23
C TRP A 61 9.67 -0.05 18.73
N LEU A 62 10.58 -0.99 18.99
CA LEU A 62 10.21 -2.27 19.58
C LEU A 62 9.74 -2.07 21.01
N ASN A 63 8.65 -2.74 21.39
CA ASN A 63 8.27 -2.81 22.80
C ASN A 63 9.17 -3.78 23.58
N GLU A 64 9.08 -3.78 24.91
CA GLU A 64 9.94 -4.63 25.76
C GLU A 64 9.86 -6.13 25.44
N SER A 65 8.68 -6.62 25.05
CA SER A 65 8.53 -8.03 24.64
C SER A 65 9.29 -8.31 23.34
N GLU A 66 9.15 -7.42 22.35
CA GLU A 66 9.83 -7.51 21.06
C GLU A 66 11.35 -7.37 21.21
N LYS A 67 11.82 -6.47 22.08
CA LYS A 67 13.24 -6.34 22.42
C LYS A 67 13.79 -7.62 23.03
N SER A 68 13.06 -8.21 23.98
CA SER A 68 13.45 -9.48 24.60
C SER A 68 13.52 -10.60 23.56
N GLU A 69 12.54 -10.66 22.66
CA GLU A 69 12.48 -11.65 21.60
C GLU A 69 13.65 -11.50 20.61
N TYR A 70 13.95 -10.26 20.19
CA TYR A 70 15.12 -9.96 19.36
C TYR A 70 16.43 -10.50 19.97
N LYS A 71 16.66 -10.19 21.25
CA LYS A 71 17.89 -10.61 21.97
C LYS A 71 17.97 -12.13 22.10
N GLN A 72 16.85 -12.79 22.38
CA GLN A 72 16.79 -14.24 22.45
C GLN A 72 17.09 -14.87 21.08
N THR A 73 16.40 -14.45 20.02
CA THR A 73 16.62 -15.00 18.68
C THR A 73 18.03 -14.73 18.18
N LEU A 74 18.63 -13.60 18.53
CA LEU A 74 20.03 -13.35 18.20
C LEU A 74 20.97 -14.35 18.88
N THR A 75 20.72 -14.66 20.15
CA THR A 75 21.51 -15.65 20.88
C THR A 75 21.39 -17.04 20.23
N GLU A 76 20.18 -17.42 19.82
CA GLU A 76 19.92 -18.68 19.11
C GLU A 76 20.64 -18.72 17.75
N TYR A 77 20.58 -17.63 16.99
CA TYR A 77 21.30 -17.47 15.73
C TYR A 77 22.81 -17.60 15.92
N GLN A 78 23.39 -16.85 16.86
CA GLN A 78 24.82 -16.86 17.15
C GLN A 78 25.30 -18.24 17.61
N HIS A 79 24.50 -18.92 18.44
CA HIS A 79 24.82 -20.27 18.89
C HIS A 79 24.82 -21.27 17.72
N ALA A 80 23.79 -21.25 16.88
CA ALA A 80 23.70 -22.13 15.72
C ALA A 80 24.81 -21.85 14.69
N ASP A 81 25.09 -20.56 14.42
CA ASP A 81 26.15 -20.13 13.51
C ASP A 81 27.53 -20.56 14.04
N HIS A 82 27.81 -20.38 15.33
CA HIS A 82 29.05 -20.83 15.96
C HIS A 82 29.26 -22.34 15.79
N LEU A 83 28.25 -23.17 16.08
CA LEU A 83 28.35 -24.63 15.94
C LEU A 83 28.57 -25.07 14.48
N ILE A 84 27.97 -24.36 13.53
CA ILE A 84 28.19 -24.60 12.10
C ILE A 84 29.61 -24.18 11.69
N GLN A 85 30.10 -23.02 12.15
CA GLN A 85 31.45 -22.55 11.87
C GLN A 85 32.52 -23.46 12.49
N GLU A 86 32.31 -23.93 13.71
CA GLU A 86 33.18 -24.88 14.39
C GLU A 86 33.23 -26.21 13.63
N ALA A 87 32.08 -26.75 13.24
CA ALA A 87 32.01 -27.97 12.43
C ALA A 87 32.72 -27.82 11.07
N ASN A 88 32.57 -26.66 10.42
CA ASN A 88 33.25 -26.37 9.16
C ASN A 88 34.77 -26.23 9.34
N SER A 89 35.21 -25.58 10.40
CA SER A 89 36.63 -25.35 10.72
C SER A 89 37.33 -26.66 11.07
N LEU A 90 36.71 -27.49 11.93
CA LEU A 90 37.21 -28.81 12.29
C LEU A 90 37.31 -29.74 11.07
N GLY A 91 36.29 -29.73 10.20
CA GLY A 91 36.36 -30.53 8.98
C GLY A 91 37.46 -30.08 8.02
N LYS A 92 37.81 -28.79 8.01
CA LYS A 92 38.92 -28.26 7.23
C LYS A 92 40.28 -28.63 7.84
N SER A 93 40.44 -28.55 9.16
CA SER A 93 41.70 -28.90 9.84
C SER A 93 42.02 -30.40 9.74
N GLU A 94 40.99 -31.24 9.83
CA GLU A 94 41.11 -32.71 9.76
C GLU A 94 41.07 -33.27 8.33
N GLY A 95 41.06 -32.40 7.30
CA GLY A 95 41.11 -32.80 5.91
C GLY A 95 39.89 -33.63 5.43
N VAL A 96 38.71 -33.42 6.02
CA VAL A 96 37.50 -34.17 5.67
C VAL A 96 37.01 -33.75 4.29
N SER A 97 36.92 -34.71 3.37
CA SER A 97 36.44 -34.46 2.00
C SER A 97 34.97 -34.02 1.97
N ARG A 98 34.62 -33.20 0.98
CA ARG A 98 33.24 -32.74 0.74
C ARG A 98 32.66 -33.41 -0.51
N ASN A 99 31.34 -33.55 -0.53
CA ASN A 99 30.57 -34.01 -1.69
C ASN A 99 30.38 -32.86 -2.69
N LYS A 100 29.81 -33.16 -3.87
CA LYS A 100 29.54 -32.15 -4.92
C LYS A 100 28.56 -31.05 -4.48
N ASP A 101 27.70 -31.34 -3.52
CA ASP A 101 26.74 -30.40 -2.92
C ASP A 101 27.35 -29.51 -1.82
N GLY A 102 28.66 -29.67 -1.53
CA GLY A 102 29.35 -28.92 -0.49
C GLY A 102 29.22 -29.50 0.92
N THR A 103 28.41 -30.54 1.14
CA THR A 103 28.29 -31.23 2.45
C THR A 103 29.52 -32.09 2.74
N PHE A 104 29.83 -32.34 4.01
CA PHE A 104 30.91 -33.26 4.38
C PHE A 104 30.59 -34.71 3.96
N SER A 105 31.63 -35.44 3.52
CA SER A 105 31.52 -36.84 3.14
C SER A 105 31.12 -37.70 4.34
N ALA A 106 30.07 -38.50 4.18
CA ALA A 106 29.59 -39.43 5.22
C ALA A 106 30.40 -40.73 5.31
N ARG A 107 31.61 -40.78 4.74
CA ARG A 107 32.47 -41.98 4.71
C ARG A 107 33.16 -42.24 6.05
N SER A 108 33.60 -41.19 6.75
CA SER A 108 34.27 -41.31 8.06
C SER A 108 33.31 -41.01 9.22
N LYS A 109 33.62 -41.53 10.42
CA LYS A 109 32.86 -41.22 11.65
C LYS A 109 32.83 -39.71 11.91
N LEU A 110 33.96 -39.04 11.68
CA LEU A 110 34.08 -37.59 11.81
C LEU A 110 33.20 -36.87 10.78
N GLY A 111 33.27 -37.24 9.49
CA GLY A 111 32.46 -36.62 8.44
C GLY A 111 30.96 -36.79 8.65
N LYS A 112 30.51 -37.95 9.12
CA LYS A 112 29.11 -38.18 9.56
C LYS A 112 28.69 -37.23 10.68
N LYS A 113 29.55 -37.06 11.70
CA LYS A 113 29.29 -36.16 12.84
C LYS A 113 29.22 -34.69 12.40
N LEU A 114 30.16 -34.24 11.58
CA LEU A 114 30.18 -32.86 11.09
C LEU A 114 28.94 -32.55 10.24
N ARG A 115 28.59 -33.46 9.34
CA ARG A 115 27.39 -33.35 8.52
C ARG A 115 26.13 -33.29 9.37
N SER A 116 25.97 -34.19 10.35
CA SER A 116 24.78 -34.19 11.21
C SER A 116 24.68 -32.96 12.12
N THR A 117 25.81 -32.40 12.57
CA THR A 117 25.83 -31.10 13.28
C THR A 117 25.31 -29.99 12.38
N ILE A 118 25.82 -29.86 11.16
CA ILE A 118 25.37 -28.81 10.23
C ILE A 118 23.89 -28.99 9.88
N GLU A 119 23.47 -30.21 9.50
CA GLU A 119 22.07 -30.50 9.17
C GLU A 119 21.11 -30.22 10.34
N ARG A 120 21.57 -30.40 11.59
CA ARG A 120 20.77 -30.11 12.79
C ARG A 120 20.59 -28.60 13.03
N TYR A 121 21.65 -27.81 12.87
CA TYR A 121 21.63 -26.40 13.27
C TYR A 121 21.33 -25.44 12.11
N GLN A 122 21.48 -25.87 10.86
CA GLN A 122 21.22 -25.02 9.69
C GLN A 122 19.77 -24.51 9.65
N PRO A 123 18.72 -25.33 9.92
CA PRO A 123 17.34 -24.84 9.92
C PRO A 123 17.11 -23.73 10.96
N ASN A 124 17.61 -23.93 12.19
CA ASN A 124 17.47 -22.95 13.26
C ASN A 124 18.23 -21.65 12.94
N ARG A 125 19.43 -21.74 12.39
CA ARG A 125 20.21 -20.58 11.94
C ARG A 125 19.42 -19.77 10.90
N THR A 126 18.89 -20.43 9.87
CA THR A 126 18.12 -19.76 8.81
C THR A 126 16.86 -19.13 9.38
N ALA A 127 16.06 -19.89 10.15
CA ALA A 127 14.81 -19.38 10.73
C ALA A 127 15.05 -18.19 11.67
N SER A 128 16.10 -18.26 12.50
CA SER A 128 16.46 -17.16 13.41
C SER A 128 16.92 -15.92 12.64
N LEU A 129 17.70 -16.09 11.57
CA LEU A 129 18.14 -14.98 10.73
C LEU A 129 16.96 -14.32 10.02
N ASP A 130 16.05 -15.11 9.44
CA ASP A 130 14.86 -14.61 8.76
C ASP A 130 13.97 -13.82 9.74
N TYR A 131 13.82 -14.34 10.97
CA TYR A 131 13.09 -13.63 12.02
C TYR A 131 13.78 -12.34 12.45
N LEU A 132 15.10 -12.35 12.66
CA LEU A 132 15.89 -11.17 13.02
C LEU A 132 15.74 -10.04 11.99
N ILE A 133 15.77 -10.38 10.70
CA ILE A 133 15.54 -9.41 9.63
C ILE A 133 14.14 -8.80 9.77
N LEU A 134 13.10 -9.65 9.92
CA LEU A 134 11.72 -9.20 10.08
C LEU A 134 11.54 -8.24 11.27
N ILE A 135 12.00 -8.63 12.46
CA ILE A 135 11.83 -7.81 13.67
C ILE A 135 12.68 -6.54 13.60
N SER A 136 13.83 -6.56 12.91
CA SER A 136 14.69 -5.39 12.76
C SER A 136 14.10 -4.29 11.89
N GLU A 137 13.28 -4.67 10.90
CA GLU A 137 12.60 -3.75 9.99
C GLU A 137 11.23 -3.31 10.51
N LEU A 138 10.75 -3.92 11.60
CA LEU A 138 9.40 -3.70 12.12
C LEU A 138 9.12 -2.22 12.47
N PRO A 139 10.04 -1.46 13.13
CA PRO A 139 9.82 -0.04 13.38
C PRO A 139 9.64 0.78 12.09
N ILE A 140 10.50 0.53 11.09
CA ILE A 140 10.41 1.20 9.79
C ILE A 140 9.10 0.86 9.09
N SER A 141 8.66 -0.40 9.16
CA SER A 141 7.40 -0.86 8.58
C SER A 141 6.20 -0.16 9.20
N ARG A 142 6.14 -0.09 10.55
CA ARG A 142 5.09 0.64 11.29
C ARG A 142 5.04 2.11 10.92
N TRP A 143 6.20 2.78 10.92
CA TRP A 143 6.29 4.18 10.51
C TRP A 143 5.87 4.39 9.06
N SER A 144 6.27 3.48 8.16
CA SER A 144 5.92 3.53 6.73
C SER A 144 4.41 3.37 6.51
N GLU A 145 3.74 2.47 7.24
CA GLU A 145 2.28 2.33 7.19
C GLU A 145 1.60 3.63 7.65
N PHE A 146 2.04 4.20 8.76
CA PHE A 146 1.50 5.48 9.26
C PHE A 146 1.71 6.61 8.23
N ASN A 147 2.91 6.69 7.66
CA ASN A 147 3.25 7.65 6.62
C ASN A 147 2.35 7.50 5.39
N ASP A 148 2.16 6.29 4.87
CA ASP A 148 1.29 6.04 3.71
C ASP A 148 -0.18 6.38 4.01
N ASN A 149 -0.66 6.10 5.23
CA ASN A 149 -2.00 6.52 5.66
C ASN A 149 -2.14 8.05 5.63
N LEU A 150 -1.15 8.80 6.13
CA LEU A 150 -1.14 10.27 6.06
C LEU A 150 -1.06 10.79 4.63
N LYS A 151 -0.29 10.15 3.74
CA LYS A 151 -0.24 10.52 2.31
C LYS A 151 -1.61 10.44 1.67
N LYS A 152 -2.30 9.31 1.86
CA LYS A 152 -3.61 9.07 1.29
C LYS A 152 -4.64 10.06 1.86
N ARG A 153 -4.59 10.34 3.17
CA ARG A 153 -5.41 11.38 3.81
C ARG A 153 -5.19 12.74 3.16
N PHE A 154 -3.96 13.24 3.11
CA PHE A 154 -3.68 14.57 2.53
C PHE A 154 -4.02 14.62 1.05
N ALA A 155 -3.66 13.58 0.28
CA ALA A 155 -4.05 13.46 -1.12
C ALA A 155 -5.56 13.56 -1.33
N SER A 156 -6.36 12.90 -0.48
CA SER A 156 -7.83 12.99 -0.53
C SER A 156 -8.35 14.39 -0.19
N ILE A 157 -7.77 15.07 0.80
CA ILE A 157 -8.15 16.46 1.12
C ILE A 157 -7.93 17.36 -0.10
N PHE A 158 -6.74 17.33 -0.70
CA PHE A 158 -6.45 18.16 -1.86
C PHE A 158 -7.24 17.76 -3.11
N ALA A 159 -7.52 16.46 -3.30
CA ALA A 159 -8.40 15.99 -4.37
C ALA A 159 -9.83 16.52 -4.23
N ILE A 160 -10.38 16.51 -3.00
CA ILE A 160 -11.70 17.09 -2.72
C ILE A 160 -11.69 18.60 -2.92
N LEU A 161 -10.64 19.31 -2.47
CA LEU A 161 -10.51 20.74 -2.71
C LEU A 161 -10.45 21.08 -4.20
N ALA A 162 -9.70 20.30 -4.98
CA ALA A 162 -9.62 20.47 -6.43
C ALA A 162 -10.96 20.18 -7.12
N TRP A 163 -11.67 19.13 -6.67
CA TRP A 163 -13.02 18.80 -7.13
C TRP A 163 -14.00 19.96 -6.86
N VAL A 164 -14.09 20.42 -5.60
CA VAL A 164 -14.96 21.54 -5.20
C VAL A 164 -14.61 22.81 -5.96
N SER A 165 -13.31 23.13 -6.11
CA SER A 165 -12.88 24.32 -6.84
C SER A 165 -13.29 24.28 -8.31
N THR A 166 -13.20 23.10 -8.94
CA THR A 166 -13.61 22.90 -10.33
C THR A 166 -15.13 23.00 -10.47
N LEU A 167 -15.89 22.42 -9.53
CA LEU A 167 -17.34 22.55 -9.49
C LEU A 167 -17.76 24.02 -9.36
N ILE A 168 -17.18 24.77 -8.41
CA ILE A 168 -17.49 26.19 -8.23
C ILE A 168 -17.23 26.98 -9.52
N TYR A 169 -16.09 26.74 -10.18
CA TYR A 169 -15.77 27.37 -11.46
C TYR A 169 -16.84 27.11 -12.52
N TYR A 170 -17.27 25.85 -12.70
CA TYR A 170 -18.31 25.50 -13.66
C TYR A 170 -19.69 26.02 -13.26
N SER A 171 -20.04 26.00 -11.98
CA SER A 171 -21.29 26.55 -11.49
C SER A 171 -21.40 28.04 -11.81
N VAL A 172 -20.33 28.81 -11.61
CA VAL A 172 -20.29 30.23 -12.00
C VAL A 172 -20.40 30.40 -13.51
N LYS A 173 -19.68 29.59 -14.29
CA LYS A 173 -19.69 29.66 -15.77
C LYS A 173 -21.06 29.31 -16.37
N LEU A 174 -21.76 28.34 -15.79
CA LEU A 174 -23.06 27.86 -16.24
C LEU A 174 -24.24 28.66 -15.67
N GLY A 175 -23.99 29.65 -14.81
CA GLY A 175 -25.03 30.43 -14.15
C GLY A 175 -25.85 29.61 -13.15
N VAL A 176 -25.25 28.60 -12.55
CA VAL A 176 -25.90 27.74 -11.55
C VAL A 176 -26.01 28.51 -10.23
N GLU A 177 -27.25 28.76 -9.79
CA GLU A 177 -27.54 29.62 -8.65
C GLU A 177 -27.53 28.88 -7.30
N SER A 178 -27.66 27.54 -7.29
CA SER A 178 -27.74 26.77 -6.05
C SER A 178 -26.97 25.45 -6.05
N VAL A 179 -26.56 25.01 -4.86
CA VAL A 179 -25.95 23.68 -4.65
C VAL A 179 -26.92 22.56 -5.04
N ARG A 180 -28.23 22.79 -4.90
CA ARG A 180 -29.26 21.82 -5.27
C ARG A 180 -29.21 21.50 -6.76
N ASP A 181 -28.94 22.51 -7.60
CA ASP A 181 -28.87 22.33 -9.05
C ASP A 181 -27.64 21.47 -9.43
N VAL A 182 -26.49 21.70 -8.78
CA VAL A 182 -25.31 20.84 -8.93
C VAL A 182 -25.60 19.41 -8.51
N LEU A 183 -26.24 19.20 -7.36
CA LEU A 183 -26.64 17.85 -6.91
C LEU A 183 -27.67 17.20 -7.85
N SER A 184 -28.58 17.99 -8.42
CA SER A 184 -29.57 17.50 -9.37
C SER A 184 -28.91 16.96 -10.64
N ALA A 185 -27.84 17.61 -11.12
CA ALA A 185 -27.04 17.14 -12.24
C ALA A 185 -26.37 15.79 -11.93
N TYR A 186 -25.82 15.62 -10.73
CA TYR A 186 -25.27 14.33 -10.28
C TYR A 186 -26.33 13.21 -10.23
N ILE A 187 -27.52 13.51 -9.69
CA ILE A 187 -28.63 12.54 -9.59
C ILE A 187 -29.17 12.20 -10.98
N ALA A 188 -29.30 13.19 -11.86
CA ALA A 188 -29.72 13.00 -13.25
C ALA A 188 -28.73 12.11 -14.00
N MET A 189 -27.42 12.40 -13.92
CA MET A 189 -26.38 11.59 -14.55
C MET A 189 -26.35 10.14 -14.02
N ALA A 190 -26.55 9.95 -12.72
CA ALA A 190 -26.57 8.62 -12.10
C ALA A 190 -27.82 7.79 -12.45
N SER A 191 -28.99 8.44 -12.59
CA SER A 191 -30.28 7.74 -12.66
C SER A 191 -30.93 7.74 -14.04
N ASN A 192 -30.65 8.71 -14.91
CA ASN A 192 -31.21 8.79 -16.25
C ASN A 192 -30.94 7.55 -17.13
N PRO A 193 -29.78 6.86 -17.04
CA PRO A 193 -29.57 5.60 -17.77
C PRO A 193 -30.53 4.46 -17.39
N PHE A 194 -31.15 4.54 -16.22
CA PHE A 194 -32.08 3.54 -15.69
C PHE A 194 -33.55 3.98 -15.78
N ARG A 195 -33.82 5.19 -16.28
CA ARG A 195 -35.16 5.77 -16.41
C ARG A 195 -35.64 5.66 -17.85
N GLY A 196 -36.93 5.37 -18.03
CA GLY A 196 -37.59 5.53 -19.34
C GLY A 196 -37.49 6.99 -19.81
N SER A 197 -37.47 7.21 -21.13
CA SER A 197 -37.26 8.54 -21.74
C SER A 197 -38.20 9.62 -21.21
N GLU A 198 -39.43 9.27 -20.87
CA GLU A 198 -40.45 10.19 -20.33
C GLU A 198 -40.21 10.60 -18.86
N ASN A 199 -39.37 9.85 -18.14
CA ASN A 199 -39.12 10.04 -16.70
C ASN A 199 -37.69 10.53 -16.39
N GLN A 200 -36.93 10.93 -17.41
CA GLN A 200 -35.59 11.43 -17.26
C GLN A 200 -35.59 12.77 -16.52
N LEU A 201 -34.67 12.93 -15.59
CA LEU A 201 -34.45 14.19 -14.90
C LEU A 201 -33.81 15.19 -15.88
N PRO A 202 -34.17 16.49 -15.79
CA PRO A 202 -33.61 17.51 -16.65
C PRO A 202 -32.08 17.62 -16.43
N THR A 203 -31.34 17.74 -17.52
CA THR A 203 -29.89 18.05 -17.51
C THR A 203 -29.66 19.31 -18.33
N ALA A 204 -28.97 20.29 -17.75
CA ALA A 204 -28.57 21.49 -18.46
C ALA A 204 -27.41 21.20 -19.41
N ALA A 205 -27.26 22.05 -20.43
CA ALA A 205 -26.11 21.99 -21.32
C ALA A 205 -24.83 22.28 -20.51
N GLY A 206 -23.91 21.32 -20.49
CA GLY A 206 -22.64 21.43 -19.75
C GLY A 206 -22.58 20.73 -18.39
N ASP A 207 -23.69 20.18 -17.89
CA ASP A 207 -23.71 19.39 -16.63
C ASP A 207 -22.75 18.19 -16.68
N TRP A 208 -22.74 17.51 -17.83
CA TRP A 208 -21.87 16.37 -18.08
C TRP A 208 -20.39 16.77 -18.07
N ASP A 209 -20.04 17.87 -18.75
CA ASP A 209 -18.68 18.39 -18.79
C ASP A 209 -18.20 18.79 -17.40
N MET A 210 -19.05 19.49 -16.65
CA MET A 210 -18.77 19.88 -15.27
C MET A 210 -18.43 18.66 -14.40
N ILE A 211 -19.28 17.62 -14.41
CA ILE A 211 -19.10 16.44 -13.56
C ILE A 211 -17.87 15.65 -13.99
N ILE A 212 -17.71 15.37 -15.28
CA ILE A 212 -16.60 14.58 -15.80
C ILE A 212 -15.27 15.29 -15.55
N ILE A 213 -15.15 16.57 -15.88
CA ILE A 213 -13.91 17.33 -15.73
C ILE A 213 -13.56 17.50 -14.26
N SER A 214 -14.54 17.82 -13.40
CA SER A 214 -14.28 17.94 -11.95
C SER A 214 -13.79 16.63 -11.36
N SER A 215 -14.36 15.49 -11.76
CA SER A 215 -13.93 14.18 -11.28
C SER A 215 -12.55 13.79 -11.81
N LEU A 216 -12.23 14.09 -13.08
CA LEU A 216 -10.89 13.87 -13.64
C LEU A 216 -9.83 14.71 -12.90
N VAL A 217 -10.11 16.00 -12.68
CA VAL A 217 -9.21 16.89 -11.93
C VAL A 217 -9.00 16.37 -10.51
N ALA A 218 -10.03 15.87 -9.85
CA ALA A 218 -9.93 15.27 -8.52
C ALA A 218 -9.02 14.03 -8.49
N ILE A 219 -9.21 13.11 -9.45
CA ILE A 219 -8.41 11.88 -9.57
C ILE A 219 -6.94 12.21 -9.82
N ILE A 220 -6.66 13.10 -10.78
CA ILE A 220 -5.30 13.55 -11.09
C ILE A 220 -4.66 14.20 -9.86
N SER A 221 -5.40 15.08 -9.18
CA SER A 221 -4.94 15.75 -7.97
C SER A 221 -4.60 14.74 -6.87
N TYR A 222 -5.41 13.70 -6.66
CA TYR A 222 -5.13 12.67 -5.67
C TYR A 222 -3.75 12.02 -5.90
N PHE A 223 -3.48 11.55 -7.13
CA PHE A 223 -2.19 10.93 -7.43
C PHE A 223 -1.01 11.91 -7.37
N LEU A 224 -1.22 13.13 -7.85
CA LEU A 224 -0.22 14.19 -7.79
C LEU A 224 0.16 14.52 -6.34
N PHE A 225 -0.81 14.78 -5.47
CA PHE A 225 -0.55 15.11 -4.08
C PHE A 225 -0.02 13.92 -3.28
N LYS A 226 -0.43 12.68 -3.60
CA LYS A 226 0.19 11.48 -3.02
C LYS A 226 1.68 11.39 -3.34
N PHE A 227 2.10 11.83 -4.53
CA PHE A 227 3.51 11.89 -4.92
C PHE A 227 4.27 13.06 -4.25
N ILE A 228 3.62 14.23 -4.14
CA ILE A 228 4.20 15.43 -3.50
C ILE A 228 4.46 15.18 -2.01
N PHE A 229 3.49 14.60 -1.30
CA PHE A 229 3.64 14.27 0.13
C PHE A 229 4.49 13.00 0.30
N ARG A 230 5.82 13.11 0.18
CA ARG A 230 6.69 11.92 0.32
C ARG A 230 6.84 11.41 1.75
N ASN A 231 6.91 12.30 2.74
CA ASN A 231 7.12 11.92 4.15
C ASN A 231 6.29 12.76 5.13
N PRO A 232 4.95 12.86 5.00
CA PRO A 232 4.13 13.63 5.94
C PRO A 232 4.26 13.19 7.40
N ALA A 233 4.64 11.93 7.68
CA ALA A 233 4.82 11.45 9.05
C ALA A 233 5.97 12.15 9.79
N SER A 234 6.99 12.64 9.09
CA SER A 234 8.17 13.27 9.74
C SER A 234 7.83 14.57 10.47
N THR A 235 6.68 15.19 10.20
CA THR A 235 6.19 16.36 10.94
C THR A 235 5.66 15.98 12.33
N PHE A 236 5.29 14.71 12.54
CA PHE A 236 4.74 14.23 13.80
C PHE A 236 5.74 13.42 14.61
N THR A 237 6.58 12.63 13.94
CA THR A 237 7.52 11.72 14.59
C THR A 237 8.66 11.36 13.63
N PRO A 238 9.92 11.28 14.10
CA PRO A 238 11.05 10.95 13.25
C PRO A 238 10.92 9.54 12.65
N LYS A 239 11.58 9.33 11.51
CA LYS A 239 11.65 7.99 10.93
C LYS A 239 12.63 7.15 11.77
N PRO A 240 12.21 5.97 12.28
CA PRO A 240 13.09 5.12 13.06
C PRO A 240 14.18 4.50 12.18
N GLU A 241 15.27 4.11 12.84
CA GLU A 241 16.36 3.36 12.23
C GLU A 241 16.04 1.86 12.19
N THR A 242 16.87 1.09 11.48
CA THR A 242 16.82 -0.38 11.56
C THR A 242 17.38 -0.80 12.92
N VAL A 243 16.72 -1.77 13.54
CA VAL A 243 17.16 -2.29 14.85
C VAL A 243 18.44 -3.11 14.67
N SER A 244 19.39 -2.88 15.56
CA SER A 244 20.68 -3.55 15.64
C SER A 244 21.02 -3.77 17.12
N MET A 245 22.07 -4.54 17.38
CA MET A 245 22.57 -4.69 18.76
C MET A 245 23.08 -3.40 19.37
N GLU A 246 23.49 -2.43 18.56
CA GLU A 246 24.01 -1.16 19.05
C GLU A 246 22.89 -0.23 19.53
N ASN A 247 21.70 -0.35 18.97
CA ASN A 247 20.58 0.57 19.23
C ASN A 247 19.31 -0.07 19.80
N ILE A 248 19.28 -1.40 20.04
CA ILE A 248 18.09 -2.12 20.54
C ILE A 248 17.50 -1.52 21.83
N ASP A 249 18.37 -1.01 22.71
CA ASP A 249 18.03 -0.43 24.02
C ASP A 249 18.08 1.10 24.03
N SER A 250 18.19 1.75 22.87
CA SER A 250 18.33 3.21 22.78
C SER A 250 17.02 3.98 23.00
N TYR A 251 15.87 3.34 22.80
CA TYR A 251 14.55 3.96 22.82
C TYR A 251 13.52 3.11 23.56
#